data_AF-A0A1I4QFU5-F1
#
_entry.id   AF-A0A1I4QFU5-F1
#
_cell.length_a   1.000
_cell.length_b   1.000
_cell.length_c   1.000
_cell.angle_alpha   90.00
_cell.angle_beta   90.00
_cell.angle_gamma   90.00
#
_symmetry.space_group_name_H-M   'P 1'
#
loop_
_entity.id
_entity.type
_entity.pdbx_description
1 polymer ?
#
loop_
_entity_poly.entity_id
_entity_poly.type
_entity_poly.pdbx_seq_one_letter_code
_entity_poly.pdbx_strand_id
1 'polypeptide(L)'
;MTAPDKKRLEAMRRIAELRRQLKQIEELRLARVMREEAEIDEKCVALIATLNDDTPLHGLFAGHMASRLKRLTEQRALLEPLKAQQIAAVMTEARHTRFAETMIDRLEVGVAAEEEKRQLESLVEGALARRRHASLA
;
A
#
# COMPACT_ATOMS: atom_id res chain seq x y z
N MET A 1 19.00 8.18 -25.11
CA MET A 1 19.55 8.71 -23.84
C MET A 1 20.43 7.64 -23.18
N THR A 2 21.36 8.03 -22.31
CA THR A 2 22.58 7.29 -21.92
C THR A 2 22.32 6.18 -20.86
N ALA A 3 23.31 5.32 -20.56
CA ALA A 3 23.32 4.38 -19.42
C ALA A 3 22.64 4.84 -18.09
N PRO A 4 22.60 6.14 -17.73
CA PRO A 4 21.76 6.68 -16.65
C PRO A 4 20.28 6.31 -16.67
N ASP A 5 19.61 6.11 -17.81
CA ASP A 5 18.17 5.81 -17.80
C ASP A 5 17.86 4.41 -17.29
N LYS A 6 18.69 3.43 -17.62
CA LYS A 6 18.62 2.09 -17.05
C LYS A 6 18.88 2.11 -15.55
N LYS A 7 19.90 2.86 -15.10
CA LYS A 7 20.19 3.05 -13.67
C LYS A 7 19.04 3.74 -12.94
N ARG A 8 18.40 4.72 -13.59
CA ARG A 8 17.24 5.44 -13.06
C ARG A 8 16.02 4.52 -12.95
N LEU A 9 15.79 3.66 -13.94
CA LEU A 9 14.75 2.64 -13.90
C LEU A 9 14.97 1.65 -12.74
N GLU A 10 16.19 1.14 -12.57
CA GLU A 10 16.54 0.27 -11.43
C GLU A 10 16.38 0.96 -10.07
N ALA A 11 16.77 2.24 -9.96
CA ALA A 11 16.55 3.03 -8.77
C ALA A 11 15.05 3.20 -8.49
N MET A 12 14.24 3.48 -9.52
CA MET A 12 12.80 3.65 -9.36
C MET A 12 12.09 2.35 -8.97
N ARG A 13 12.51 1.21 -9.53
CA ARG A 13 12.02 -0.11 -9.11
C ARG A 13 12.29 -0.39 -7.64
N ARG A 14 13.48 -0.06 -7.14
CA ARG A 14 13.81 -0.17 -5.71
C ARG A 14 12.93 0.74 -4.84
N ILE A 15 12.67 1.97 -5.28
CA ILE A 15 11.78 2.89 -4.59
C ILE A 15 10.34 2.35 -4.57
N ALA A 16 9.84 1.84 -5.69
CA ALA A 16 8.50 1.26 -5.77
C ALA A 16 8.35 0.06 -4.83
N GLU A 17 9.35 -0.81 -4.75
CA GLU A 17 9.35 -1.93 -3.81
C GLU A 17 9.29 -1.47 -2.36
N LEU A 18 10.13 -0.50 -1.97
CA LEU A 18 10.06 0.09 -0.62
C LEU A 18 8.67 0.69 -0.33
N ARG A 19 8.06 1.36 -1.31
CA ARG A 19 6.71 1.94 -1.15
C ARG A 19 5.64 0.89 -0.99
N ARG A 20 5.73 -0.25 -1.70
CA ARG A 20 4.83 -1.40 -1.49
C ARG A 20 4.96 -1.95 -0.07
N GLN A 21 6.18 -2.09 0.43
CA GLN A 21 6.42 -2.56 1.80
C GLN A 21 5.86 -1.58 2.84
N LEU A 22 6.06 -0.28 2.65
CA LEU A 22 5.48 0.75 3.52
C LEU A 22 3.95 0.71 3.50
N LYS A 23 3.33 0.61 2.33
CA LYS A 23 1.88 0.45 2.20
C LYS A 23 1.37 -0.78 2.97
N GLN A 24 2.04 -1.93 2.84
CA GLN A 24 1.67 -3.15 3.57
C GLN A 24 1.77 -2.96 5.09
N ILE A 25 2.80 -2.26 5.58
CA ILE A 25 2.93 -1.95 7.01
C ILE A 25 1.75 -1.09 7.48
N GLU A 26 1.39 -0.06 6.72
CA GLU A 26 0.25 0.79 7.09
C GLU A 26 -1.09 0.04 7.01
N GLU A 27 -1.25 -0.89 6.07
CA GLU A 27 -2.43 -1.77 5.99
C GLU A 27 -2.52 -2.70 7.20
N LEU A 28 -1.40 -3.28 7.64
CA LEU A 28 -1.35 -4.13 8.83
C LEU A 28 -1.67 -3.34 10.11
N ARG A 29 -1.20 -2.10 10.21
CA ARG A 29 -1.55 -1.19 11.31
C ARG A 29 -3.04 -0.85 11.29
N LEU A 30 -3.62 -0.57 10.13
CA LEU A 30 -5.06 -0.35 9.99
C LEU A 30 -5.86 -1.57 10.45
N ALA A 31 -5.46 -2.75 9.99
CA ALA A 31 -6.09 -4.01 10.37
C ALA A 31 -5.99 -4.30 11.87
N ARG A 32 -4.95 -3.79 12.55
CA ARG A 32 -4.85 -3.87 14.02
C ARG A 32 -5.88 -2.95 14.70
N VAL A 33 -5.98 -1.70 14.28
CA VAL A 33 -6.96 -0.74 14.83
C VAL A 33 -8.39 -1.23 14.61
N MET A 34 -8.69 -1.73 13.41
CA MET A 34 -10.02 -2.29 13.10
C MET A 34 -10.35 -3.53 13.93
N ARG A 35 -9.36 -4.37 14.25
CA ARG A 35 -9.57 -5.52 15.15
C ARG A 35 -9.87 -5.07 16.57
N GLU A 36 -9.13 -4.09 17.08
CA GLU A 36 -9.36 -3.55 18.42
C GLU A 36 -10.75 -2.90 18.55
N GLU A 37 -11.19 -2.18 17.53
CA GLU A 37 -12.55 -1.63 17.44
C GLU A 37 -13.61 -2.75 17.44
N ALA A 38 -13.42 -3.79 16.63
CA ALA A 38 -14.33 -4.94 16.58
C ALA A 38 -14.42 -5.67 17.93
N GLU A 39 -13.30 -5.88 18.61
CA GLU A 39 -13.29 -6.47 19.95
C GLU A 39 -14.04 -5.63 20.98
N ILE A 40 -13.95 -4.29 20.90
CA ILE A 40 -14.70 -3.40 21.78
C ILE A 40 -16.20 -3.49 21.47
N ASP A 41 -16.56 -3.50 20.19
CA ASP A 41 -17.96 -3.62 19.75
C ASP A 41 -18.57 -4.95 20.20
N GLU A 42 -17.85 -6.06 20.07
CA GLU A 42 -18.27 -7.37 20.58
C GLU A 42 -18.48 -7.35 22.10
N LYS A 43 -17.57 -6.74 22.87
CA LYS A 43 -17.70 -6.60 24.33
C LYS A 43 -18.91 -5.74 24.71
N CYS A 44 -19.17 -4.67 23.98
CA CYS A 44 -20.34 -3.81 24.18
C CYS A 44 -21.64 -4.58 23.90
N VAL A 45 -21.72 -5.30 22.78
CA VAL A 45 -22.89 -6.12 22.42
C VAL A 45 -23.14 -7.18 23.50
N ALA A 46 -22.10 -7.88 23.95
CA ALA A 46 -22.22 -8.88 25.01
C ALA A 46 -22.74 -8.28 26.32
N LEU A 47 -22.23 -7.11 26.73
CA LEU A 47 -22.70 -6.42 27.94
C LEU A 47 -24.15 -5.95 27.83
N ILE A 48 -24.57 -5.47 26.66
CA ILE A 48 -25.95 -5.05 26.41
C ILE A 48 -26.88 -6.28 26.42
N ALA A 49 -26.47 -7.38 25.81
CA ALA A 49 -27.22 -8.64 25.85
C ALA A 49 -27.40 -9.12 27.30
N THR A 50 -26.33 -9.13 28.10
CA THR A 50 -26.43 -9.48 29.53
C THR A 50 -27.33 -8.50 30.29
N LEU A 51 -27.31 -7.21 30.00
CA LEU A 51 -28.20 -6.24 30.64
C LEU A 51 -29.69 -6.48 30.32
N ASN A 52 -29.98 -7.01 29.14
CA ASN A 52 -31.35 -7.27 28.68
C ASN A 52 -31.92 -8.63 29.11
N ASP A 53 -31.07 -9.54 29.60
CA ASP A 53 -31.52 -10.84 30.11
C ASP A 53 -32.29 -10.67 31.44
N ASP A 54 -33.44 -11.33 31.58
CA ASP A 54 -34.35 -11.21 32.75
C ASP A 54 -33.89 -12.06 33.95
N THR A 55 -32.63 -11.90 34.35
CA THR A 55 -32.06 -12.65 35.50
C THR A 55 -32.29 -11.89 36.82
N PRO A 56 -32.79 -12.52 37.89
CA PRO A 56 -33.18 -11.83 39.14
C PRO A 56 -32.09 -10.99 39.83
N LEU A 57 -30.81 -11.25 39.52
CA LEU A 57 -29.66 -10.57 40.15
C LEU A 57 -29.08 -9.43 39.30
N HIS A 58 -29.62 -9.13 38.11
CA HIS A 58 -29.05 -8.12 37.21
C HIS A 58 -29.10 -6.68 37.74
N GLY A 59 -30.13 -6.33 38.51
CA GLY A 59 -30.22 -5.00 39.15
C GLY A 59 -29.03 -4.69 40.07
N LEU A 60 -28.43 -5.71 40.70
CA LEU A 60 -27.26 -5.55 41.58
C LEU A 60 -25.97 -5.24 40.82
N PHE A 61 -25.86 -5.69 39.57
CA PHE A 61 -24.67 -5.49 38.73
C PHE A 61 -24.85 -4.43 37.65
N ALA A 62 -26.08 -3.94 37.42
CA ALA A 62 -26.43 -2.97 36.38
C ALA A 62 -25.55 -1.71 36.43
N GLY A 63 -25.29 -1.15 37.61
CA GLY A 63 -24.44 0.04 37.77
C GLY A 63 -22.97 -0.21 37.38
N HIS A 64 -22.43 -1.38 37.69
CA HIS A 64 -21.08 -1.78 37.27
C HIS A 64 -21.01 -2.03 35.76
N MET A 65 -22.02 -2.69 35.19
CA MET A 65 -22.10 -2.94 33.74
C MET A 65 -22.27 -1.66 32.94
N ALA A 66 -23.10 -0.72 33.39
CA ALA A 66 -23.22 0.60 32.79
C ALA A 66 -21.91 1.38 32.83
N SER A 67 -21.17 1.31 33.95
CA SER A 67 -19.85 1.94 34.09
C SER A 67 -18.83 1.31 33.13
N ARG A 68 -18.86 -0.02 32.97
CA ARG A 68 -17.99 -0.75 32.04
C ARG A 68 -18.32 -0.42 30.57
N LEU A 69 -19.61 -0.37 30.24
CA LEU A 69 -20.07 0.02 28.91
C LEU A 69 -19.62 1.45 28.57
N LYS A 70 -19.78 2.40 29.50
CA LYS A 70 -19.29 3.77 29.33
C LYS A 70 -17.79 3.82 29.02
N ARG A 71 -16.97 3.07 29.77
CA ARG A 71 -15.52 3.00 29.54
C ARG A 71 -15.18 2.42 28.16
N LEU A 72 -15.88 1.37 27.73
CA LEU A 72 -15.68 0.78 26.40
C LEU A 72 -16.07 1.75 25.28
N THR A 73 -17.18 2.48 25.43
CA THR A 73 -17.59 3.52 24.47
C THR A 73 -16.59 4.67 24.42
N GLU A 74 -16.04 5.09 25.56
CA GLU A 74 -14.97 6.10 25.61
C GLU A 74 -13.69 5.59 24.90
N GLN A 75 -13.29 4.34 25.12
CA GLN A 75 -12.17 3.72 24.42
C GLN A 75 -12.39 3.66 22.90
N ARG A 76 -13.60 3.28 22.47
CA ARG A 76 -13.99 3.29 21.05
C ARG A 76 -13.89 4.68 20.44
N ALA A 77 -14.36 5.71 21.15
CA ALA A 77 -14.29 7.09 20.69
C ALA A 77 -12.84 7.59 20.51
N LEU A 78 -11.89 7.05 21.28
CA LEU A 78 -10.46 7.34 21.13
C LEU A 78 -9.82 6.60 19.93
N LEU A 79 -10.37 5.46 19.51
CA LEU A 79 -9.89 4.72 18.34
C LEU A 79 -10.31 5.36 17.02
N GLU A 80 -11.46 6.04 16.97
CA GLU A 80 -11.97 6.69 15.75
C GLU A 80 -10.96 7.64 15.09
N PRO A 81 -10.33 8.61 15.80
CA PRO A 81 -9.31 9.47 15.19
C PRO A 81 -8.06 8.69 14.77
N LEU A 82 -7.67 7.65 15.51
CA LEU A 82 -6.52 6.81 15.17
C LEU A 82 -6.78 6.03 13.87
N LYS A 83 -7.99 5.49 13.72
CA LYS A 83 -8.45 4.81 12.50
C LYS A 83 -8.46 5.77 11.31
N ALA A 84 -9.01 6.97 11.48
CA ALA A 84 -9.00 8.00 10.43
C ALA A 84 -7.59 8.38 9.99
N GLN A 85 -6.66 8.57 10.94
CA GLN A 85 -5.25 8.83 10.64
C GLN A 85 -4.60 7.67 9.89
N GLN A 86 -4.88 6.44 10.32
CA GLN A 86 -4.30 5.25 9.71
C GLN A 86 -4.83 5.01 8.29
N ILE A 87 -6.12 5.29 8.03
CA ILE A 87 -6.70 5.28 6.68
C ILE A 87 -5.99 6.31 5.79
N ALA A 88 -5.78 7.53 6.30
CA ALA A 88 -5.07 8.57 5.55
C ALA A 88 -3.61 8.18 5.22
N ALA A 89 -2.92 7.50 6.15
CA ALA A 89 -1.58 6.98 5.94
C ALA A 89 -1.53 5.91 4.82
N VAL A 90 -2.46 4.94 4.85
CA VAL A 90 -2.59 3.92 3.79
C VAL A 90 -2.86 4.57 2.44
N MET A 91 -3.77 5.55 2.38
CA MET A 91 -4.08 6.26 1.13
C MET A 91 -2.88 7.05 0.60
N THR A 92 -2.08 7.64 1.49
CA THR A 92 -0.86 8.36 1.11
C THR A 92 0.17 7.41 0.48
N GLU A 93 0.46 6.29 1.12
CA GLU A 93 1.40 5.31 0.57
C GLU A 93 0.88 4.61 -0.69
N ALA A 94 -0.44 4.41 -0.81
CA ALA A 94 -1.05 3.92 -2.04
C ALA A 94 -0.85 4.89 -3.21
N ARG A 95 -1.00 6.20 -2.98
CA ARG A 95 -0.71 7.23 -4.01
C ARG A 95 0.77 7.25 -4.40
N HIS A 96 1.67 7.19 -3.42
CA HIS A 96 3.12 7.14 -3.68
C HIS A 96 3.52 5.89 -4.46
N THR A 97 2.94 4.73 -4.13
CA THR A 97 3.17 3.47 -4.85
C THR A 97 2.72 3.61 -6.31
N ARG A 98 1.49 4.09 -6.54
CA ARG A 98 0.95 4.29 -7.90
C ARG A 98 1.78 5.27 -8.73
N PHE A 99 2.28 6.34 -8.11
CA PHE A 99 3.17 7.29 -8.77
C PHE A 99 4.49 6.62 -9.18
N ALA A 100 5.09 5.84 -8.29
CA ALA A 100 6.33 5.13 -8.59
C ALA A 100 6.15 4.12 -9.74
N GLU A 101 5.05 3.39 -9.76
CA GLU A 101 4.69 2.46 -10.84
C GLU A 101 4.52 3.20 -12.19
N THR A 102 3.76 4.30 -12.20
CA THR A 102 3.57 5.11 -13.42
C THR A 102 4.89 5.62 -13.98
N MET A 103 5.85 5.98 -13.11
CA MET A 103 7.17 6.43 -13.52
C MET A 103 8.04 5.29 -14.04
N ILE A 104 7.90 4.08 -13.49
CA ILE A 104 8.57 2.88 -14.01
C ILE A 104 8.07 2.62 -15.43
N ASP A 105 6.76 2.60 -15.67
CA ASP A 105 6.18 2.34 -16.99
C ASP A 105 6.73 3.31 -18.06
N ARG A 106 6.81 4.61 -17.71
CA ARG A 106 7.38 5.63 -18.61
C ARG A 106 8.86 5.40 -18.90
N LEU A 107 9.64 5.02 -17.89
CA LEU A 107 11.06 4.74 -18.05
C LEU A 107 11.29 3.46 -18.86
N GLU A 108 10.44 2.44 -18.71
CA GLU A 108 10.51 1.20 -19.47
C GLU A 108 10.29 1.44 -20.97
N VAL A 109 9.28 2.24 -21.33
CA VAL A 109 9.05 2.63 -22.73
C VAL A 109 10.28 3.36 -23.31
N GLY A 110 10.86 4.30 -22.54
CA GLY A 110 12.06 5.01 -22.97
C GLY A 110 13.28 4.11 -23.16
N VAL A 111 13.50 3.16 -22.25
CA VAL A 111 14.59 2.19 -22.35
C VAL A 111 14.39 1.26 -23.54
N ALA A 112 13.17 0.76 -23.77
CA ALA A 112 12.86 -0.14 -24.88
C ALA A 112 13.06 0.55 -26.24
N ALA A 113 12.57 1.78 -26.41
CA ALA A 113 12.74 2.54 -27.64
C ALA A 113 14.22 2.80 -27.97
N GLU A 114 15.06 3.02 -26.96
CA GLU A 114 16.50 3.22 -27.15
C GLU A 114 17.24 1.91 -27.47
N GLU A 115 16.81 0.79 -26.88
CA GLU A 115 17.34 -0.52 -27.26
C GLU A 115 17.00 -0.88 -28.70
N GLU A 116 15.76 -0.63 -29.14
CA GLU A 116 15.33 -0.82 -30.52
C GLU A 116 16.15 0.06 -31.47
N LYS A 117 16.34 1.34 -31.15
CA LYS A 117 17.16 2.26 -31.94
C LYS A 117 18.60 1.74 -32.09
N ARG A 118 19.23 1.29 -30.99
CA ARG A 118 20.61 0.74 -31.04
C ARG A 118 20.69 -0.54 -31.88
N GLN A 119 19.68 -1.40 -31.79
CA GLN A 119 19.61 -2.60 -32.62
C GLN A 119 19.51 -2.25 -34.11
N LEU A 120 18.67 -1.28 -34.47
CA LEU A 120 18.55 -0.78 -35.84
C LEU A 120 19.86 -0.18 -36.35
N GLU A 121 20.52 0.67 -35.56
CA GLU A 121 21.83 1.25 -35.89
C GLU A 121 22.86 0.15 -36.18
N SER A 122 22.93 -0.87 -35.32
CA SER A 122 23.84 -2.01 -35.51
C SER A 122 23.52 -2.83 -36.77
N LEU A 123 22.24 -3.04 -37.09
CA LEU A 123 21.83 -3.74 -38.31
C LEU A 123 22.20 -2.97 -39.57
N VAL A 124 22.00 -1.65 -39.58
CA VAL A 124 22.36 -0.76 -40.69
C VAL A 124 23.87 -0.74 -40.90
N GLU A 125 24.66 -0.57 -39.83
CA GLU A 125 26.11 -0.64 -39.88
C GLU A 125 26.60 -1.98 -40.43
N GLY A 126 26.03 -3.09 -39.95
CA GLY A 126 26.35 -4.43 -40.46
C GLY A 126 26.00 -4.61 -41.93
N ALA A 127 24.88 -4.05 -42.41
CA ALA A 127 24.50 -4.10 -43.82
C ALA A 127 25.43 -3.27 -44.71
N LEU A 128 25.80 -2.06 -44.26
CA LEU A 128 26.74 -1.18 -44.97
C LEU A 128 28.15 -1.79 -45.05
N ALA A 129 28.62 -2.40 -43.96
CA ALA A 129 29.90 -3.10 -43.93
C ALA A 129 29.95 -4.25 -44.95
N ARG A 130 28.91 -5.11 -44.99
CA ARG A 130 28.81 -6.18 -45.99
C ARG A 130 28.79 -5.66 -47.43
N ARG A 131 28.09 -4.54 -47.70
CA ARG A 131 28.05 -3.94 -49.03
C ARG A 131 29.40 -3.39 -49.50
N ARG A 132 30.19 -2.79 -48.58
CA ARG A 132 31.56 -2.34 -48.87
C ARG A 132 32.51 -3.49 -49.18
N HIS A 133 32.37 -4.63 -48.51
CA HIS A 133 33.16 -5.83 -48.80
C HIS A 133 32.81 -6.44 -50.17
N ALA A 134 31.54 -6.40 -50.58
CA ALA A 134 31.10 -6.89 -51.88
C ALA A 134 31.50 -5.98 -53.06
N SER A 135 31.81 -4.70 -52.82
CA SER A 135 32.29 -3.77 -53.87
C SER A 135 33.81 -3.71 -54.03
N LEU A 136 34.56 -4.45 -53.20
CA LEU A 136 36.02 -4.54 -53.21
C LEU A 136 36.53 -5.92 -53.70
N ALA A 137 35.62 -6.82 -54.06
CA ALA A 137 35.88 -8.10 -54.73
C ALA A 137 35.44 -8.01 -56.19
#